data_AF-C0HF19-F1
#
_entry.id   AF-C0HF19-F1
#
_cell.length_a   1.000
_cell.length_b   1.000
_cell.length_c   1.000
_cell.angle_alpha   90.00
_cell.angle_beta   90.00
_cell.angle_gamma   90.00
#
_symmetry.space_group_name_H-M   'P 1'
#
loop_
_entity.id
_entity.type
_entity.pdbx_description
1 polymer ?
#
loop_
_entity_poly.entity_id
_entity_poly.type
_entity_poly.pdbx_seq_one_letter_code
_entity_poly.pdbx_strand_id
1 'polypeptide(L)'
;MKTNEVLSEEIQERDEAALKYLKDIKWSRIEDPKGFKLDFFFDTNPFFKNSVLTKTYHMVDEDDPILEKAIGTEIEWYPGKNLTQKILKKKPKKGSKNTKPITKTEDCESFFNFFNPPQVPEDDDDIDEDTADELQSQMEHDYDIGTTIRDKIIPHAVSWFTGEAVQGEDFGELGDDDEDDDDEDDDEDDEDEEEDDDEEEDDEEESKPARKSGSGRRHKAPQKVSQGNAEQPAECKQQ
;
A
#
# COMPACT_ATOMS: atom_id res chain seq x y z
N MET A 1 16.82 1.36 -11.40
CA MET A 1 15.54 0.80 -10.91
C MET A 1 15.72 -0.64 -10.46
N LYS A 2 15.98 -1.61 -11.34
CA LYS A 2 16.14 -3.03 -10.97
C LYS A 2 17.36 -3.34 -10.08
N THR A 3 18.28 -2.39 -9.97
CA THR A 3 19.47 -2.45 -9.12
C THR A 3 19.18 -2.13 -7.66
N ASN A 4 18.04 -1.52 -7.36
CA ASN A 4 17.62 -1.24 -5.99
C ASN A 4 16.71 -2.38 -5.50
N GLU A 5 16.96 -2.90 -4.30
CA GLU A 5 16.30 -4.10 -3.76
C GLU A 5 14.76 -3.96 -3.75
N VAL A 6 14.25 -2.88 -3.15
CA VAL A 6 12.80 -2.60 -3.03
C VAL A 6 12.11 -2.58 -4.40
N LEU A 7 12.70 -1.91 -5.39
CA LEU A 7 12.10 -1.82 -6.73
C LEU A 7 12.30 -3.08 -7.57
N SER A 8 13.31 -3.88 -7.26
CA SER A 8 13.62 -5.09 -8.02
C SER A 8 12.56 -6.17 -7.82
N GLU A 9 11.93 -6.21 -6.64
CA GLU A 9 10.85 -7.15 -6.29
C GLU A 9 9.55 -6.81 -7.03
N GLU A 10 9.27 -5.53 -7.22
CA GLU A 10 8.08 -5.04 -7.91
C GLU A 10 8.17 -5.18 -9.45
N ILE A 11 9.38 -5.13 -10.01
CA ILE A 11 9.57 -5.15 -11.47
C ILE A 11 9.62 -6.59 -11.99
N GLN A 12 8.55 -6.99 -12.67
CA GLN A 12 8.48 -8.27 -13.36
C GLN A 12 9.15 -8.21 -14.73
N GLU A 13 9.57 -9.36 -15.26
CA GLU A 13 10.22 -9.47 -16.59
C GLU A 13 9.37 -8.85 -17.72
N ARG A 14 8.04 -8.90 -17.58
CA ARG A 14 7.09 -8.32 -18.54
C ARG A 14 7.08 -6.80 -18.53
N ASP A 15 7.34 -6.21 -17.37
CA ASP A 15 7.33 -4.77 -17.15
C ASP A 15 8.56 -4.12 -17.78
N GLU A 16 9.70 -4.82 -17.80
CA GLU A 16 10.94 -4.34 -18.42
C GLU A 16 10.74 -3.86 -19.85
N ALA A 17 9.89 -4.55 -20.62
CA ALA A 17 9.64 -4.18 -22.01
C ALA A 17 8.95 -2.83 -22.15
N ALA A 18 8.09 -2.45 -21.20
CA ALA A 18 7.44 -1.15 -21.14
C ALA A 18 8.36 -0.10 -20.46
N LEU A 19 9.07 -0.48 -19.40
CA LEU A 19 10.03 0.37 -18.70
C LEU A 19 11.22 0.80 -19.59
N LYS A 20 11.54 0.08 -20.66
CA LYS A 20 12.49 0.54 -21.69
C LYS A 20 12.11 1.85 -22.37
N TYR A 21 10.82 2.22 -22.32
CA TYR A 21 10.32 3.47 -22.86
C TYR A 21 10.26 4.58 -21.80
N LEU A 22 10.60 4.28 -20.54
CA LEU A 22 10.72 5.29 -19.50
C LEU A 22 11.95 6.16 -19.79
N LYS A 23 11.72 7.45 -19.98
CA LYS A 23 12.76 8.44 -20.28
C LYS A 23 13.28 9.12 -19.05
N ASP A 24 12.39 9.47 -18.15
CA ASP A 24 12.70 10.34 -17.02
C ASP A 24 11.72 10.09 -15.88
N ILE A 25 12.16 10.38 -14.66
CA ILE A 25 11.32 10.39 -13.47
C ILE A 25 11.62 11.68 -12.76
N LYS A 26 10.59 12.46 -12.45
CA LYS A 26 10.73 13.68 -11.66
C LYS A 26 9.87 13.57 -10.43
N TRP A 27 10.28 14.25 -9.38
CA TRP A 27 9.42 14.47 -8.24
C TRP A 27 9.19 15.95 -8.03
N SER A 28 8.06 16.28 -7.44
CA SER A 28 7.69 17.65 -7.07
C SER A 28 6.96 17.63 -5.74
N ARG A 29 7.21 18.63 -4.88
CA ARG A 29 6.43 18.85 -3.67
C ARG A 29 5.08 19.46 -4.03
N ILE A 30 4.03 19.07 -3.31
CA ILE A 30 2.70 19.67 -3.38
C ILE A 30 2.45 20.35 -2.04
N GLU A 31 1.96 21.59 -2.08
CA GLU A 31 1.70 22.41 -0.89
C GLU A 31 0.25 22.27 -0.38
N ASP A 32 -0.72 22.03 -1.27
CA ASP A 32 -2.14 21.91 -0.91
C ASP A 32 -2.89 20.95 -1.86
N PRO A 33 -3.35 19.77 -1.38
CA PRO A 33 -3.00 19.18 -0.08
C PRO A 33 -1.51 18.86 0.00
N LYS A 34 -0.93 18.90 1.20
CA LYS A 34 0.50 18.68 1.40
C LYS A 34 0.92 17.31 0.87
N GLY A 35 2.10 17.20 0.29
CA GLY A 35 2.63 15.92 -0.15
C GLY A 35 3.68 16.01 -1.25
N PHE A 36 3.82 14.94 -2.03
CA PHE A 36 4.67 14.94 -3.20
C PHE A 36 4.10 14.08 -4.32
N LYS A 37 4.57 14.38 -5.54
CA LYS A 37 4.19 13.67 -6.75
C LYS A 37 5.41 13.22 -7.51
N LEU A 38 5.36 11.99 -7.99
CA LEU A 38 6.29 11.37 -8.93
C LEU A 38 5.67 11.40 -10.33
N ASP A 39 6.38 11.95 -11.30
CA ASP A 39 6.01 11.99 -12.71
C ASP A 39 6.97 11.08 -13.50
N PHE A 40 6.43 10.01 -14.10
CA PHE A 40 7.17 9.06 -14.93
C PHE A 40 6.91 9.39 -16.40
N PHE A 41 7.93 9.85 -17.11
CA PHE A 41 7.82 10.27 -18.50
C PHE A 41 8.15 9.11 -19.43
N PHE A 42 7.20 8.71 -20.26
CA PHE A 42 7.35 7.64 -21.23
C PHE A 42 7.35 8.16 -22.66
N ASP A 43 8.19 7.56 -23.49
CA ASP A 43 8.06 7.67 -24.93
C ASP A 43 6.81 6.95 -25.44
N THR A 44 6.45 7.27 -26.69
CA THR A 44 5.44 6.48 -27.42
C THR A 44 5.85 5.01 -27.43
N ASN A 45 5.03 4.18 -26.82
CA ASN A 45 5.33 2.77 -26.57
C ASN A 45 4.15 1.89 -27.01
N PRO A 46 4.36 0.57 -27.22
CA PRO A 46 3.32 -0.33 -27.70
C PRO A 46 2.39 -0.87 -26.60
N PHE A 47 2.49 -0.39 -25.36
CA PHE A 47 1.77 -0.91 -24.21
C PHE A 47 0.58 -0.04 -23.81
N PHE A 48 0.78 1.27 -23.70
CA PHE A 48 -0.25 2.22 -23.29
C PHE A 48 -0.10 3.57 -24.02
N LYS A 49 -1.13 4.41 -23.94
CA LYS A 49 -1.16 5.72 -24.61
C LYS A 49 -0.53 6.85 -23.80
N ASN A 50 -0.53 6.73 -22.47
CA ASN A 50 -0.06 7.78 -21.57
C ASN A 50 1.41 8.14 -21.87
N SER A 51 1.69 9.43 -22.02
CA SER A 51 3.06 9.94 -22.08
C SER A 51 3.65 10.21 -20.70
N VAL A 52 2.80 10.41 -19.70
CA VAL A 52 3.19 10.61 -18.31
C VAL A 52 2.27 9.77 -17.43
N LEU A 53 2.87 8.96 -16.56
CA LEU A 53 2.16 8.31 -15.45
C LEU A 53 2.56 9.01 -14.17
N THR A 54 1.57 9.45 -13.39
CA THR A 54 1.82 10.16 -12.13
C THR A 54 1.42 9.30 -10.94
N LYS A 55 2.16 9.44 -9.85
CA LYS A 55 1.83 8.92 -8.53
C LYS A 55 1.94 10.05 -7.53
N THR A 56 0.89 10.29 -6.78
CA THR A 56 0.77 11.40 -5.83
C THR A 56 0.51 10.83 -4.45
N TYR A 57 1.25 11.30 -3.46
CA TYR A 57 1.06 10.99 -2.05
C TYR A 57 0.64 12.27 -1.34
N HIS A 58 -0.53 12.25 -0.70
CA HIS A 58 -1.00 13.31 0.18
C HIS A 58 -0.60 12.96 1.62
N MET A 59 -0.03 13.93 2.32
CA MET A 59 0.45 13.82 3.69
C MET A 59 -0.38 14.70 4.60
N VAL A 60 -0.64 14.22 5.82
CA VAL A 60 -1.33 14.99 6.86
C VAL A 60 -0.41 16.09 7.42
N ASP A 61 0.87 15.78 7.64
CA ASP A 61 1.86 16.70 8.23
C ASP A 61 3.23 16.60 7.52
N GLU A 62 4.07 17.61 7.72
CA GLU A 62 5.46 17.71 7.23
C GLU A 62 6.46 17.25 8.29
N ASP A 63 6.16 17.47 9.58
CA ASP A 63 7.03 17.11 10.69
C ASP A 63 6.87 15.62 11.08
N ASP A 64 5.67 15.08 10.91
CA ASP A 64 5.35 13.65 11.03
C ASP A 64 4.64 13.18 9.75
N PRO A 65 5.38 12.60 8.77
CA PRO A 65 4.84 12.30 7.44
C PRO A 65 3.88 11.10 7.48
N ILE A 66 2.66 11.34 7.96
CA ILE A 66 1.57 10.39 7.94
C ILE A 66 0.91 10.43 6.55
N LEU A 67 0.95 9.29 5.85
CA LEU A 67 0.29 9.12 4.56
C LEU A 67 -1.24 9.16 4.73
N GLU A 68 -1.88 10.16 4.15
CA GLU A 68 -3.34 10.25 4.11
C GLU A 68 -3.90 9.45 2.93
N LYS A 69 -3.34 9.66 1.73
CA LYS A 69 -3.86 9.09 0.50
C LYS A 69 -2.80 8.95 -0.58
N ALA A 70 -2.86 7.84 -1.32
CA ALA A 70 -2.10 7.65 -2.55
C ALA A 70 -3.03 7.69 -3.77
N ILE A 71 -2.63 8.42 -4.81
CA ILE A 71 -3.37 8.57 -6.06
C ILE A 71 -2.44 8.26 -7.22
N GLY A 72 -2.77 7.25 -8.01
CA GLY A 72 -2.03 6.94 -9.24
C GLY A 72 -2.83 7.26 -10.50
N THR A 73 -2.11 7.42 -11.61
CA THR A 73 -2.72 7.63 -12.94
C THR A 73 -3.26 6.31 -13.50
N GLU A 74 -4.51 6.31 -13.94
CA GLU A 74 -5.08 5.20 -14.71
C GLU A 74 -4.33 5.02 -16.04
N ILE A 75 -3.83 3.80 -16.27
CA ILE A 75 -3.06 3.46 -17.46
C ILE A 75 -4.00 3.06 -18.60
N GLU A 76 -3.94 3.80 -19.70
CA GLU A 76 -4.71 3.53 -20.91
C GLU A 76 -4.04 2.44 -21.76
N TRP A 77 -4.15 1.19 -21.32
CA TRP A 77 -3.57 0.04 -22.00
C TRP A 77 -4.14 -0.18 -23.40
N TYR A 78 -3.27 -0.54 -24.35
CA TYR A 78 -3.70 -1.07 -25.63
C TYR A 78 -4.31 -2.47 -25.48
N PRO A 79 -5.19 -2.89 -26.42
CA PRO A 79 -5.84 -4.20 -26.35
C PRO A 79 -4.85 -5.37 -26.22
N GLY A 80 -4.97 -6.14 -25.13
CA GLY A 80 -4.12 -7.30 -24.86
C GLY A 80 -2.69 -6.96 -24.44
N LYS A 81 -2.44 -5.70 -24.06
CA LYS A 81 -1.14 -5.21 -23.58
C LYS A 81 -1.14 -4.84 -22.11
N ASN A 82 -2.26 -5.02 -21.41
CA ASN A 82 -2.32 -4.81 -19.98
C ASN A 82 -1.34 -5.75 -19.27
N LEU A 83 -0.36 -5.18 -18.57
CA LEU A 83 0.67 -5.90 -17.84
C LEU A 83 0.23 -6.27 -16.43
N THR A 84 -0.76 -5.55 -15.87
CA THR A 84 -1.33 -5.81 -14.54
C THR A 84 -2.34 -6.96 -14.55
N GLN A 85 -2.65 -7.50 -15.73
CA GLN A 85 -3.71 -8.49 -15.90
C GLN A 85 -3.33 -9.63 -16.83
N LYS A 86 -3.68 -10.85 -16.42
CA LYS A 86 -3.47 -12.07 -17.19
C LYS A 86 -4.79 -12.62 -17.72
N ILE A 87 -4.88 -12.80 -19.03
CA ILE A 87 -6.07 -13.39 -19.69
C ILE A 87 -6.00 -14.92 -19.63
N LEU A 88 -6.87 -15.52 -18.83
CA LEU A 88 -7.07 -16.96 -18.75
C LEU A 88 -8.18 -17.39 -19.71
N LYS A 89 -7.81 -18.06 -20.80
CA LYS A 89 -8.77 -18.65 -21.74
C LYS A 89 -9.25 -20.00 -21.19
N LYS A 90 -10.51 -20.08 -20.74
CA LYS A 90 -11.13 -21.36 -20.40
C LYS A 90 -11.63 -22.06 -21.66
N LYS A 91 -11.29 -23.35 -21.81
CA LYS A 91 -11.87 -24.18 -22.89
C LYS A 91 -13.38 -24.27 -22.68
N PRO A 92 -14.20 -24.07 -23.73
CA PRO A 92 -15.65 -24.21 -23.62
C PRO A 92 -16.01 -25.64 -23.20
N LYS A 93 -17.01 -25.78 -22.32
CA LYS A 93 -17.53 -27.10 -21.92
C LYS A 93 -18.02 -27.84 -23.17
N LYS A 94 -17.53 -29.07 -23.36
CA LYS A 94 -17.87 -29.95 -24.49
C LYS A 94 -19.39 -30.23 -24.46
N GLY A 95 -20.15 -29.57 -25.33
CA GLY A 95 -21.60 -29.78 -25.46
C GLY A 95 -22.44 -28.56 -25.82
N SER A 96 -21.95 -27.34 -25.63
CA SER A 96 -22.72 -26.13 -25.97
C SER A 96 -22.39 -25.65 -27.40
N LYS A 97 -23.35 -25.81 -28.32
CA LYS A 97 -23.21 -25.50 -29.75
C LYS A 97 -23.09 -24.01 -30.09
N ASN A 98 -23.03 -23.09 -29.12
CA ASN A 98 -22.92 -21.65 -29.42
C ASN A 98 -22.35 -20.78 -28.29
N THR A 99 -21.33 -21.25 -27.55
CA THR A 99 -20.70 -20.45 -26.48
C THR A 99 -19.43 -19.77 -26.98
N LYS A 100 -19.46 -18.43 -27.04
CA LYS A 100 -18.26 -17.60 -27.17
C LYS A 100 -17.26 -18.01 -26.07
N PRO A 101 -15.95 -18.05 -26.35
CA PRO A 101 -14.94 -18.33 -25.33
C PRO A 101 -15.07 -17.30 -24.20
N ILE A 102 -15.27 -17.77 -22.97
CA ILE A 102 -15.19 -16.93 -21.76
C ILE A 102 -13.71 -16.68 -21.48
N THR A 103 -13.27 -15.46 -21.74
CA THR A 103 -12.03 -14.91 -21.22
C THR A 103 -12.27 -14.44 -19.80
N LYS A 104 -11.60 -15.08 -18.83
CA LYS A 104 -11.50 -14.54 -17.47
C LYS A 104 -10.19 -13.77 -17.39
N THR A 105 -10.24 -12.56 -16.85
CA THR A 105 -9.04 -11.78 -16.52
C THR A 105 -8.77 -11.95 -15.03
N GLU A 106 -7.50 -12.04 -14.66
CA GLU A 106 -7.04 -12.16 -13.27
C GLU A 106 -5.88 -11.17 -13.11
N ASP A 107 -5.91 -10.41 -12.02
CA ASP A 107 -4.86 -9.45 -11.72
C ASP A 107 -3.57 -10.21 -11.38
N CYS A 108 -2.43 -9.64 -11.77
CA CYS A 108 -1.12 -10.23 -11.51
C CYS A 108 -0.13 -9.17 -11.07
N GLU A 109 0.92 -9.61 -10.41
CA GLU A 109 2.05 -8.78 -10.01
C GLU A 109 2.65 -8.09 -11.24
N SER A 110 2.82 -6.79 -11.13
CA SER A 110 3.40 -5.91 -12.14
C SER A 110 3.76 -4.61 -11.46
N PHE A 111 4.91 -4.04 -11.82
CA PHE A 111 5.33 -2.71 -11.36
C PHE A 111 4.25 -1.65 -11.61
N PHE A 112 3.46 -1.81 -12.67
CA PHE A 112 2.41 -0.85 -13.02
C PHE A 112 1.21 -0.86 -12.06
N ASN A 113 1.12 -1.84 -11.15
CA ASN A 113 0.18 -1.79 -10.01
C ASN A 113 0.49 -0.63 -9.07
N PHE A 114 1.73 -0.13 -9.05
CA PHE A 114 2.13 1.08 -8.32
C PHE A 114 1.28 2.31 -8.69
N PHE A 115 0.74 2.39 -9.92
CA PHE A 115 -0.15 3.47 -10.35
C PHE A 115 -1.62 3.22 -10.02
N ASN A 116 -1.93 2.11 -9.35
CA ASN A 116 -3.25 1.78 -8.85
C ASN A 116 -3.16 1.43 -7.36
N PRO A 117 -2.83 2.43 -6.51
CA PRO A 117 -2.60 2.18 -5.09
C PRO A 117 -3.89 1.73 -4.38
N PRO A 118 -3.75 0.96 -3.28
CA PRO A 118 -4.87 0.63 -2.41
C PRO A 118 -5.63 1.89 -1.98
N GLN A 119 -6.96 1.80 -1.89
CA GLN A 119 -7.83 2.90 -1.49
C GLN A 119 -8.32 2.64 -0.07
N VAL A 120 -8.19 3.64 0.81
CA VAL A 120 -8.80 3.65 2.14
C VAL A 120 -10.31 3.83 1.96
N PRO A 121 -11.15 2.87 2.42
CA PRO A 121 -12.60 3.07 2.42
C PRO A 121 -12.98 4.22 3.34
N GLU A 122 -14.00 4.99 2.98
CA GLU A 122 -14.43 6.16 3.78
C GLU A 122 -15.23 5.76 5.05
N ASP A 123 -15.70 4.51 5.11
CA ASP A 123 -16.51 3.96 6.20
C ASP A 123 -15.75 2.81 6.90
N ASP A 124 -15.21 3.06 8.10
CA ASP A 124 -14.51 2.07 8.94
C ASP A 124 -15.43 0.92 9.42
N ASP A 125 -16.76 1.11 9.40
CA ASP A 125 -17.73 0.14 9.91
C ASP A 125 -17.88 -1.12 9.03
N ASP A 126 -17.33 -1.13 7.82
CA ASP A 126 -17.48 -2.21 6.83
C ASP A 126 -16.21 -3.08 6.63
N ILE A 127 -15.12 -2.80 7.34
CA ILE A 127 -13.84 -3.52 7.21
C ILE A 127 -13.56 -4.31 8.50
N ASP A 128 -13.26 -5.60 8.38
CA ASP A 128 -12.74 -6.37 9.51
C ASP A 128 -11.29 -5.99 9.84
N GLU A 129 -10.88 -6.18 11.09
CA GLU A 129 -9.53 -5.83 11.60
C GLU A 129 -8.41 -6.44 10.74
N ASP A 130 -8.55 -7.71 10.34
CA ASP A 130 -7.58 -8.41 9.48
C ASP A 130 -7.43 -7.70 8.11
N THR A 131 -8.53 -7.26 7.51
CA THR A 131 -8.53 -6.56 6.21
C THR A 131 -7.96 -5.15 6.35
N ALA A 132 -8.21 -4.46 7.47
CA ALA A 132 -7.64 -3.15 7.74
C ALA A 132 -6.11 -3.21 7.89
N ASP A 133 -5.61 -4.21 8.63
CA ASP A 133 -4.17 -4.45 8.81
C ASP A 133 -3.47 -4.77 7.46
N GLU A 134 -4.08 -5.63 6.63
CA GLU A 134 -3.56 -5.93 5.28
C GLU A 134 -3.51 -4.69 4.39
N LEU A 135 -4.54 -3.83 4.45
CA LEU A 135 -4.59 -2.59 3.69
C LEU A 135 -3.51 -1.61 4.14
N GLN A 136 -3.32 -1.46 5.45
CA GLN A 136 -2.28 -0.60 6.02
C GLN A 136 -0.88 -1.05 5.58
N SER A 137 -0.60 -2.35 5.65
CA SER A 137 0.68 -2.92 5.20
C SER A 137 0.94 -2.66 3.70
N GLN A 138 -0.10 -2.77 2.86
CA GLN A 138 0.03 -2.46 1.43
C GLN A 138 0.29 -0.97 1.17
N MET A 139 -0.34 -0.08 1.94
CA MET A 139 -0.12 1.36 1.84
C MET A 139 1.28 1.77 2.28
N GLU A 140 1.78 1.18 3.36
CA GLU A 140 3.15 1.41 3.86
C GLU A 140 4.17 0.94 2.83
N HIS A 141 4.02 -0.27 2.28
CA HIS A 141 4.90 -0.78 1.21
C HIS A 141 4.87 0.11 -0.03
N ASP A 142 3.68 0.54 -0.47
CA ASP A 142 3.53 1.45 -1.60
C ASP A 142 4.21 2.82 -1.33
N TYR A 143 4.14 3.30 -0.09
CA TYR A 143 4.83 4.52 0.33
C TYR A 143 6.35 4.37 0.31
N ASP A 144 6.87 3.28 0.83
CA ASP A 144 8.30 2.96 0.87
C ASP A 144 8.91 2.88 -0.54
N ILE A 145 8.17 2.33 -1.49
CA ILE A 145 8.53 2.37 -2.90
C ILE A 145 8.61 3.82 -3.40
N GLY A 146 7.59 4.64 -3.09
CA GLY A 146 7.52 6.04 -3.49
C GLY A 146 8.66 6.90 -2.94
N THR A 147 8.97 6.77 -1.64
CA THR A 147 10.07 7.47 -0.98
C THR A 147 11.43 7.00 -1.50
N THR A 148 11.61 5.70 -1.72
CA THR A 148 12.82 5.15 -2.33
C THR A 148 13.07 5.74 -3.72
N ILE A 149 12.04 5.89 -4.54
CA ILE A 149 12.17 6.54 -5.86
C ILE A 149 12.59 8.01 -5.69
N ARG A 150 11.94 8.74 -4.78
CA ARG A 150 12.21 10.15 -4.51
C ARG A 150 13.63 10.41 -4.00
N ASP A 151 14.07 9.66 -3.00
CA ASP A 151 15.26 9.97 -2.21
C ASP A 151 16.50 9.18 -2.66
N LYS A 152 16.33 7.97 -3.19
CA LYS A 152 17.45 7.12 -3.63
C LYS A 152 17.60 7.09 -5.14
N ILE A 153 16.50 6.89 -5.88
CA ILE A 153 16.58 6.69 -7.34
C ILE A 153 16.79 7.99 -8.10
N ILE A 154 15.97 9.02 -7.86
CA ILE A 154 16.06 10.27 -8.64
C ILE A 154 17.42 10.97 -8.46
N PRO A 155 17.96 11.13 -7.24
CA PRO A 155 19.26 11.80 -7.04
C PRO A 155 20.43 11.05 -7.67
N HIS A 156 20.38 9.72 -7.72
CA HIS A 156 21.46 8.86 -8.20
C HIS A 156 21.08 8.03 -9.44
N ALA A 157 20.18 8.54 -10.28
CA ALA A 157 19.59 7.78 -11.39
C ALA A 157 20.63 7.18 -12.34
N VAL A 158 21.72 7.93 -12.59
CA VAL A 158 22.84 7.48 -13.43
C VAL A 158 23.61 6.34 -12.76
N SER A 159 23.93 6.45 -11.47
CA SER A 159 24.64 5.43 -10.68
C SER A 159 23.82 4.14 -10.52
N TRP A 160 22.50 4.24 -10.37
CA TRP A 160 21.60 3.08 -10.38
C TRP A 160 21.48 2.45 -11.76
N PHE A 161 21.59 3.23 -12.85
CA PHE A 161 21.59 2.71 -14.21
C PHE A 161 22.91 2.01 -14.57
N THR A 162 24.06 2.56 -14.15
CA THR A 162 25.38 1.95 -14.35
C THR A 162 25.65 0.76 -13.42
N GLY A 163 24.89 0.63 -12.33
CA GLY A 163 25.06 -0.41 -11.31
C GLY A 163 26.17 -0.11 -10.30
N GLU A 164 26.73 1.10 -10.35
CA GLU A 164 27.75 1.58 -9.40
C GLU A 164 27.14 1.88 -8.03
N ALA A 165 25.85 2.25 -7.97
CA ALA A 165 25.14 2.45 -6.71
C ALA A 165 25.02 1.18 -5.84
N VAL A 166 25.09 0.00 -6.45
CA VAL A 166 25.07 -1.31 -5.74
C VAL A 166 26.47 -1.69 -5.25
N GLN A 167 27.52 -1.20 -5.91
CA GLN A 167 28.91 -1.47 -5.52
C GLN A 167 29.40 -0.50 -4.44
N GLY A 168 28.72 0.63 -4.26
CA GLY A 168 28.98 1.65 -3.24
C GLY A 168 28.31 1.40 -1.89
N GLU A 169 27.85 0.17 -1.60
CA GLU A 169 27.49 -0.23 -0.23
C GLU A 169 28.72 -0.25 0.71
N ASP A 170 29.92 0.01 0.18
CA ASP A 170 31.01 0.66 0.91
C ASP A 170 30.80 2.19 0.86
N PHE A 171 29.77 2.68 1.54
CA PHE A 171 29.75 4.07 2.02
C PHE A 171 30.66 4.11 3.25
N GLY A 172 31.92 3.76 3.06
CA GLY A 172 32.99 4.06 3.99
C GLY A 172 33.12 5.57 4.02
N GLU A 173 32.70 6.17 5.15
CA GLU A 173 33.53 7.10 5.89
C GLU A 173 34.66 7.74 5.05
N LEU A 174 34.32 8.73 4.25
CA LEU A 174 35.21 9.70 3.64
C LEU A 174 34.38 11.00 3.62
N GLY A 175 34.54 11.94 4.53
CA GLY A 175 35.74 12.38 5.19
C GLY A 175 35.62 13.90 5.16
N ASP A 176 34.92 14.44 6.15
CA ASP A 176 35.04 15.85 6.51
C ASP A 176 35.93 15.86 7.75
N ASP A 177 37.22 15.68 7.49
CA ASP A 177 38.32 15.97 8.40
C ASP A 177 38.90 17.30 7.90
N ASP A 178 38.45 18.39 8.49
CA ASP A 178 39.19 19.65 8.54
C ASP A 178 39.24 20.07 10.01
N GLU A 179 40.22 19.47 10.69
CA GLU A 179 41.18 20.06 11.63
C GLU A 179 40.68 20.81 12.88
N ASP A 180 40.89 20.14 14.03
CA ASP A 180 41.21 20.71 15.35
C ASP A 180 42.13 21.96 15.29
N ASP A 181 41.85 22.98 16.12
CA ASP A 181 42.84 23.51 17.08
C ASP A 181 42.17 24.46 18.11
N ASP A 182 41.96 23.91 19.31
CA ASP A 182 42.37 24.38 20.64
C ASP A 182 41.84 25.67 21.34
N ASP A 183 41.80 25.45 22.66
CA ASP A 183 41.83 26.34 23.84
C ASP A 183 40.49 26.87 24.38
N GLU A 184 39.89 26.20 25.38
CA GLU A 184 40.27 26.07 26.82
C GLU A 184 39.62 27.16 27.69
N ASP A 185 38.97 26.66 28.75
CA ASP A 185 38.69 27.32 30.04
C ASP A 185 37.71 28.51 30.05
N ASP A 186 36.91 28.74 31.06
CA ASP A 186 36.52 28.12 32.34
C ASP A 186 35.49 29.14 32.89
N ASP A 187 34.57 28.69 33.74
CA ASP A 187 33.94 29.48 34.81
C ASP A 187 32.66 28.75 35.25
N GLU A 188 32.90 27.78 36.15
CA GLU A 188 32.22 27.58 37.43
C GLU A 188 31.18 28.65 37.84
N ASP A 189 29.97 28.21 38.19
CA ASP A 189 29.34 28.35 39.53
C ASP A 189 27.88 27.90 39.39
N ASP A 190 27.44 26.76 39.93
CA ASP A 190 27.39 26.28 41.32
C ASP A 190 26.10 26.71 42.06
N GLU A 191 25.64 25.74 42.85
CA GLU A 191 24.66 25.80 43.94
C GLU A 191 23.17 25.95 43.58
N ASP A 192 22.20 25.28 44.20
CA ASP A 192 22.08 24.06 45.00
C ASP A 192 20.61 24.08 45.51
N GLU A 193 20.25 23.11 46.35
CA GLU A 193 19.10 23.08 47.28
C GLU A 193 17.84 22.34 46.78
N GLU A 194 17.80 21.01 46.96
CA GLU A 194 17.45 20.25 48.19
C GLU A 194 15.92 20.09 48.33
N GLU A 195 15.42 18.87 48.12
CA GLU A 195 14.74 18.01 49.10
C GLU A 195 13.50 18.62 49.76
N ASP A 196 12.32 18.02 49.54
CA ASP A 196 11.57 17.52 50.70
C ASP A 196 10.63 16.36 50.34
N ASP A 197 10.60 15.45 51.30
CA ASP A 197 9.81 14.26 51.49
C ASP A 197 8.30 14.57 51.53
N ASP A 198 7.47 13.56 51.24
CA ASP A 198 6.38 13.21 52.16
C ASP A 198 5.69 11.93 51.67
N GLU A 199 5.96 10.88 52.44
CA GLU A 199 5.17 9.65 52.57
C GLU A 199 3.69 9.98 52.87
N GLU A 200 2.79 9.05 52.58
CA GLU A 200 1.89 8.47 53.58
C GLU A 200 0.97 7.42 52.92
N GLU A 201 0.80 6.35 53.68
CA GLU A 201 0.03 5.13 53.43
C GLU A 201 -1.50 5.35 53.63
N ASP A 202 -2.21 4.21 53.59
CA ASP A 202 -3.55 3.92 54.10
C ASP A 202 -4.70 4.12 53.09
N ASP A 203 -5.61 3.18 52.89
CA ASP A 203 -6.12 2.19 53.85
C ASP A 203 -6.80 1.02 53.11
N GLU A 204 -6.87 -0.09 53.83
CA GLU A 204 -7.57 -1.36 53.60
C GLU A 204 -9.11 -1.13 53.46
N GLU A 205 -10.04 -2.03 53.21
CA GLU A 205 -10.15 -3.48 53.41
C GLU A 205 -11.45 -3.98 52.69
N GLU A 206 -11.50 -5.30 52.56
CA GLU A 206 -12.61 -6.23 52.29
C GLU A 206 -14.09 -5.78 52.25
N SER A 207 -14.87 -6.40 51.34
CA SER A 207 -15.82 -7.47 51.72
C SER A 207 -16.70 -7.99 50.56
N LYS A 208 -16.74 -9.33 50.43
CA LYS A 208 -17.69 -10.13 49.61
C LYS A 208 -19.08 -10.18 50.31
N PRO A 209 -20.09 -11.01 49.93
CA PRO A 209 -20.31 -11.84 48.73
C PRO A 209 -21.77 -11.86 48.17
N ALA A 210 -21.93 -12.62 47.07
CA ALA A 210 -23.10 -13.46 46.72
C ALA A 210 -24.27 -12.76 45.95
N ARG A 211 -25.01 -13.35 44.99
CA ARG A 211 -25.40 -14.74 44.71
C ARG A 211 -25.82 -14.92 43.23
N LYS A 212 -25.46 -16.09 42.67
CA LYS A 212 -26.21 -17.01 41.78
C LYS A 212 -27.37 -16.50 40.88
N SER A 213 -27.24 -16.89 39.60
CA SER A 213 -28.18 -17.64 38.73
C SER A 213 -28.36 -16.96 37.38
N GLY A 214 -28.34 -17.62 36.21
CA GLY A 214 -28.38 -19.04 35.93
C GLY A 214 -27.97 -19.39 34.49
N SER A 215 -27.75 -20.68 34.35
CA SER A 215 -27.28 -21.42 33.18
C SER A 215 -28.15 -21.28 31.93
N GLY A 216 -27.48 -21.01 30.81
CA GLY A 216 -27.43 -21.81 29.58
C GLY A 216 -28.59 -22.76 29.20
N ARG A 217 -29.08 -22.51 27.97
CA ARG A 217 -29.51 -23.43 26.89
C ARG A 217 -30.55 -24.52 27.22
N ARG A 218 -31.61 -24.58 26.40
CA ARG A 218 -31.82 -25.58 25.32
C ARG A 218 -33.25 -25.53 24.76
N HIS A 219 -33.34 -25.33 23.45
CA HIS A 219 -34.52 -25.63 22.65
C HIS A 219 -34.81 -27.13 22.58
N LYS A 220 -36.09 -27.48 22.62
CA LYS A 220 -36.64 -28.69 21.98
C LYS A 220 -38.05 -28.38 21.44
N ALA A 221 -38.26 -28.83 20.21
CA ALA A 221 -39.43 -28.80 19.30
C ALA A 221 -40.72 -29.45 19.92
N PRO A 222 -41.88 -29.64 19.23
CA PRO A 222 -42.14 -29.64 17.76
C PRO A 222 -43.57 -29.20 17.27
N GLN A 223 -43.83 -29.47 15.97
CA GLN A 223 -45.13 -29.70 15.27
C GLN A 223 -45.82 -28.49 14.57
N LYS A 224 -45.92 -28.48 13.22
CA LYS A 224 -46.95 -29.09 12.32
C LYS A 224 -48.24 -28.21 12.30
N VAL A 225 -48.91 -27.80 11.21
CA VAL A 225 -49.22 -28.36 9.86
C VAL A 225 -49.82 -27.23 8.97
N SER A 226 -49.66 -27.34 7.63
CA SER A 226 -50.63 -26.98 6.54
C SER A 226 -51.03 -25.51 6.31
N GLN A 227 -51.29 -25.00 5.11
CA GLN A 227 -51.82 -25.60 3.87
C GLN A 227 -51.73 -24.61 2.68
N GLY A 228 -51.47 -25.14 1.47
CA GLY A 228 -52.00 -24.67 0.17
C GLY A 228 -51.37 -23.43 -0.48
N ASN A 229 -51.42 -23.22 -1.79
CA ASN A 229 -51.70 -24.02 -2.99
C ASN A 229 -51.48 -23.06 -4.19
N ALA A 230 -51.00 -23.59 -5.32
CA ALA A 230 -51.08 -23.02 -6.69
C ALA A 230 -50.37 -21.67 -6.95
N GLU A 231 -49.82 -21.33 -8.11
CA GLU A 231 -50.16 -21.71 -9.49
C GLU A 231 -48.97 -21.33 -10.42
N GLN A 232 -48.64 -22.19 -11.39
CA GLN A 232 -47.89 -21.81 -12.60
C GLN A 232 -48.86 -21.15 -13.59
N PRO A 233 -48.38 -20.34 -14.55
CA PRO A 233 -48.17 -20.85 -15.92
C PRO A 233 -47.01 -20.11 -16.62
N ALA A 234 -46.65 -20.26 -17.89
CA ALA A 234 -46.55 -21.36 -18.86
C ALA A 234 -45.75 -20.75 -20.04
N GLU A 235 -45.12 -21.60 -20.85
CA GLU A 235 -44.45 -21.25 -22.11
C GLU A 235 -45.31 -20.40 -23.07
N CYS A 236 -44.66 -19.53 -23.85
CA CYS A 236 -45.19 -19.11 -25.16
C CYS A 236 -44.06 -19.06 -26.20
N LYS A 237 -44.39 -19.57 -27.40
CA LYS A 237 -43.52 -19.85 -28.54
C LYS A 237 -44.09 -19.11 -29.75
N GLN A 238 -43.21 -18.64 -30.65
CA GLN A 238 -43.44 -18.20 -32.05
C GLN A 238 -44.18 -16.85 -32.19
N GLN A 239 -43.87 -16.00 -33.17
CA GLN A 239 -43.39 -16.21 -34.55
C GLN A 239 -42.26 -15.27 -34.94
#